data_AF-A0A270B8I9-F1
#
_entry.id   AF-A0A270B8I9-F1
#
_cell.length_a   1.000
_cell.length_b   1.000
_cell.length_c   1.000
_cell.angle_alpha   90.00
_cell.angle_beta   90.00
_cell.angle_gamma   90.00
#
_symmetry.space_group_name_H-M   'P 1'
#
loop_
_entity.id
_entity.type
_entity.pdbx_description
1 polymer ?
#
loop_
_entity_poly.entity_id
_entity_poly.type
_entity_poly.pdbx_seq_one_letter_code
_entity_poly.pdbx_strand_id
1 'polypeptide(L)'
;MSYPEAESASTAAEKRQPRQSRLVKAALACARFGQFDVTIRNVSQTGIGGQAPHGLNLGERVTLFLPGHDPMMGTVRWVVDRRFGIETDAEIFPGRLRAAHGDELVAADSRADFQIMPPPKVSAWRPGLLQTQPLPGHYGRKG
;
A
#
# COMPACT_ATOMS: atom_id res chain seq x y z
N MET A 1 8.96 -14.67 57.58
CA MET A 1 9.57 -13.91 56.46
C MET A 1 8.54 -13.86 55.35
N SER A 2 7.90 -12.71 55.18
CA SER A 2 6.81 -12.52 54.21
C SER A 2 7.39 -11.87 52.97
N TYR A 3 7.26 -12.54 51.82
CA TYR A 3 7.56 -11.93 50.53
C TYR A 3 6.41 -10.97 50.19
N PRO A 4 6.67 -9.69 49.86
CA PRO A 4 5.63 -8.86 49.30
C PRO A 4 5.23 -9.43 47.94
N GLU A 5 3.94 -9.73 47.84
CA GLU A 5 3.24 -10.22 46.67
C GLU A 5 3.49 -9.27 45.50
N ALA A 6 4.00 -9.81 44.39
CA ALA A 6 4.30 -9.05 43.19
C ALA A 6 3.00 -8.41 42.66
N GLU A 7 2.90 -7.09 42.79
CA GLU A 7 1.89 -6.29 42.12
C GLU A 7 1.99 -6.57 40.62
N SER A 8 1.02 -7.36 40.15
CA SER A 8 0.92 -7.84 38.79
C SER A 8 0.83 -6.65 37.84
N ALA A 9 1.84 -6.51 36.98
CA ALA A 9 1.85 -5.62 35.83
C ALA A 9 0.71 -6.00 34.87
N SER A 10 -0.49 -5.47 35.09
CA SER A 10 -1.65 -5.66 34.22
C SER A 10 -2.62 -4.48 34.29
N THR A 11 -2.11 -3.28 34.07
CA THR A 11 -2.92 -2.07 33.83
C THR A 11 -2.37 -1.30 32.62
N ALA A 12 -2.23 -1.97 31.47
CA ALA A 12 -2.01 -1.29 30.20
C ALA A 12 -2.70 -2.04 29.04
N ALA A 13 -3.95 -2.46 29.26
CA ALA A 13 -4.86 -2.76 28.17
C ALA A 13 -5.48 -1.43 27.67
N GLU A 14 -4.63 -0.46 27.32
CA GLU A 14 -5.05 0.73 26.58
C GLU A 14 -5.72 0.18 25.30
N LYS A 15 -7.03 0.37 25.17
CA LYS A 15 -7.80 -0.17 24.03
C LYS A 15 -7.13 0.32 22.75
N ARG A 16 -6.52 -0.61 22.01
CA ARG A 16 -5.88 -0.32 20.72
C ARG A 16 -6.88 0.44 19.85
N GLN A 17 -6.50 1.64 19.42
CA GLN A 17 -7.37 2.45 18.56
C GLN A 17 -7.80 1.68 17.30
N PRO A 18 -9.00 1.93 16.78
CA PRO A 18 -9.47 1.32 15.54
C PRO A 18 -8.49 1.64 14.40
N ARG A 19 -8.09 0.61 13.64
CA ARG A 19 -7.19 0.74 12.49
C ARG A 19 -7.95 0.47 11.19
N GLN A 20 -7.76 1.34 10.20
CA GLN A 20 -8.25 1.13 8.85
C GLN A 20 -7.15 0.46 8.01
N SER A 21 -7.48 -0.65 7.35
CA SER A 21 -6.62 -1.26 6.34
C SER A 21 -6.67 -0.40 5.08
N ARG A 22 -5.52 0.15 4.66
CA ARG A 22 -5.39 1.03 3.49
C ARG A 22 -4.01 0.88 2.88
N LEU A 23 -3.94 0.88 1.55
CA LEU A 23 -2.67 0.93 0.83
C LEU A 23 -2.38 2.38 0.41
N VAL A 24 -1.42 3.01 1.08
CA VAL A 24 -1.03 4.40 0.82
C VAL A 24 0.47 4.46 0.56
N LYS A 25 0.88 5.11 -0.54
CA LYS A 25 2.28 5.47 -0.76
C LYS A 25 2.59 6.74 0.04
N ALA A 26 3.67 6.71 0.79
CA ALA A 26 4.14 7.83 1.59
C ALA A 26 5.68 7.86 1.56
N ALA A 27 6.28 8.86 2.18
CA ALA A 27 7.72 8.87 2.42
C ALA A 27 8.01 9.03 3.92
N LEU A 28 9.13 8.45 4.35
CA LEU A 28 9.75 8.71 5.64
C LEU A 28 11.10 9.37 5.43
N ALA A 29 11.52 10.21 6.37
CA ALA A 29 12.91 10.65 6.45
C ALA A 29 13.52 10.33 7.81
N CYS A 30 14.75 9.81 7.81
CA CYS A 30 15.55 9.62 9.01
C CYS A 30 17.01 10.01 8.76
N ALA A 31 17.76 10.24 9.84
CA ALA A 31 19.15 10.71 9.74
C ALA A 31 20.07 9.75 8.96
N ARG A 32 19.76 8.44 8.97
CA ARG A 32 20.64 7.41 8.38
C ARG A 32 20.46 7.24 6.87
N PHE A 33 19.23 7.37 6.38
CA PHE A 33 18.88 7.04 5.00
C PHE A 33 18.34 8.23 4.21
N GLY A 34 18.27 9.42 4.83
CA GLY A 34 17.57 10.55 4.24
C GLY A 34 16.09 10.22 4.06
N GLN A 35 15.49 10.74 2.99
CA GLN A 35 14.09 10.49 2.64
C GLN A 35 13.95 9.29 1.70
N PHE A 36 13.01 8.38 1.99
CA PHE A 36 12.72 7.21 1.19
C PHE A 36 11.24 6.86 1.19
N ASP A 37 10.79 6.24 0.09
CA ASP A 37 9.40 5.82 -0.08
C ASP A 37 9.05 4.61 0.78
N VAL A 38 7.82 4.59 1.29
CA VAL A 38 7.26 3.49 2.08
C VAL A 38 5.83 3.17 1.63
N THR A 39 5.40 1.95 1.97
CA THR A 39 4.00 1.53 1.78
C THR A 39 3.33 1.39 3.13
N ILE A 40 2.29 2.18 3.37
CA ILE A 40 1.45 2.08 4.56
C ILE A 40 0.34 1.07 4.28
N ARG A 41 0.07 0.21 5.26
CA ARG A 41 -0.96 -0.85 5.21
C ARG A 41 -2.07 -0.63 6.22
N ASN A 42 -1.75 -0.06 7.39
CA ASN A 42 -2.68 0.14 8.49
C ASN A 42 -2.53 1.55 9.03
N VAL A 43 -3.63 2.24 9.29
CA VAL A 43 -3.64 3.60 9.84
C VAL A 43 -4.64 3.70 10.98
N SER A 44 -4.25 4.32 12.09
CA SER A 44 -5.11 4.83 13.16
C SER A 44 -4.91 6.34 13.30
N GLN A 45 -5.65 6.97 14.22
CA GLN A 45 -5.52 8.40 14.49
C GLN A 45 -4.13 8.75 15.04
N THR A 46 -3.49 7.85 15.80
CA THR A 46 -2.17 8.10 16.43
C THR A 46 -1.02 7.30 15.83
N GLY A 47 -1.20 6.66 14.68
CA GLY A 47 -0.10 5.87 14.14
C GLY A 47 -0.36 5.15 12.83
N ILE A 48 0.74 4.63 12.28
CA ILE A 48 0.77 3.90 11.02
C ILE A 48 1.53 2.58 11.17
N GLY A 49 1.15 1.60 10.35
CA GLY A 49 1.88 0.36 10.15
C GLY A 49 2.13 0.16 8.66
N GLY A 50 3.36 -0.19 8.30
CA GLY A 50 3.77 -0.25 6.91
C GLY A 50 5.01 -1.10 6.65
N GLN A 51 5.56 -0.94 5.45
CA GLN A 51 6.77 -1.59 4.97
C GLN A 51 7.70 -0.57 4.33
N ALA A 52 8.99 -0.67 4.63
CA ALA A 52 10.05 0.19 4.11
C ALA A 52 11.11 -0.61 3.32
N PRO A 53 11.87 0.03 2.42
CA PRO A 53 13.01 -0.61 1.74
C PRO A 53 14.15 -0.95 2.71
N HIS A 54 14.32 -0.14 3.77
CA HIS A 54 15.34 -0.29 4.80
C HIS A 54 14.73 -0.72 6.14
N GLY A 55 15.54 -1.40 6.97
CA GLY A 55 15.15 -1.70 8.35
C GLY A 55 15.28 -0.44 9.22
N LEU A 56 14.19 -0.08 9.90
CA LEU A 56 14.18 1.01 10.89
C LEU A 56 14.68 0.48 12.25
N ASN A 57 15.13 1.38 13.12
CA ASN A 57 15.50 1.04 14.49
C ASN A 57 14.31 1.29 15.43
N LEU A 58 14.14 0.42 16.44
CA LEU A 58 13.15 0.66 17.50
C LEU A 58 13.49 1.95 18.26
N GLY A 59 12.50 2.81 18.47
CA GLY A 59 12.68 4.12 19.10
C GLY A 59 13.22 5.22 18.17
N GLU A 60 13.52 4.91 16.90
CA GLU A 60 14.01 5.90 15.94
C GLU A 60 12.97 7.00 15.70
N ARG A 61 13.46 8.24 15.67
CA ARG A 61 12.66 9.43 15.33
C ARG A 61 12.73 9.67 13.83
N VAL A 62 11.56 9.75 13.21
CA VAL A 62 11.43 9.88 11.76
C VAL A 62 10.44 10.99 11.42
N THR A 63 10.67 11.65 10.29
CA THR A 63 9.67 12.54 9.67
C THR A 63 8.77 11.71 8.77
N LEU A 64 7.46 11.91 8.90
CA LEU A 64 6.44 11.28 8.06
C LEU A 64 5.90 12.30 7.08
N PHE A 65 5.89 11.94 5.80
CA PHE A 65 5.26 12.70 4.72
C PHE A 65 4.05 11.92 4.21
N LEU A 66 2.88 12.19 4.80
CA LEU A 66 1.63 11.51 4.48
C LEU A 66 0.79 12.36 3.51
N PRO A 67 0.18 11.76 2.46
CA PRO A 67 -0.71 12.50 1.58
C PRO A 67 -1.84 13.20 2.34
N GLY A 68 -2.03 14.51 2.08
CA GLY A 68 -3.07 15.31 2.71
C GLY A 68 -2.82 15.71 4.17
N HIS A 69 -1.58 15.57 4.65
CA HIS A 69 -1.14 16.03 5.97
C HIS A 69 0.16 16.81 5.84
N ASP A 70 0.38 17.76 6.74
CA ASP A 70 1.68 18.39 6.90
C ASP A 70 2.72 17.37 7.41
N PRO A 71 4.01 17.56 7.10
CA PRO A 71 5.06 16.72 7.64
C PRO A 71 5.01 16.67 9.17
N MET A 72 5.05 15.48 9.75
CA MET A 72 4.98 15.30 11.20
C MET A 72 6.06 14.35 11.70
N MET A 73 6.40 14.48 12.97
CA MET A 73 7.30 13.56 13.63
C MET A 73 6.57 12.29 14.11
N GLY A 74 7.33 11.21 14.23
CA GLY A 74 6.88 10.01 14.91
C GLY A 74 8.03 9.15 15.42
N THR A 75 7.67 8.21 16.28
CA THR A 75 8.59 7.25 16.91
C THR A 75 8.29 5.84 16.43
N VAL A 76 9.31 5.12 15.98
CA VAL A 76 9.19 3.69 15.65
C VAL A 76 8.92 2.89 16.93
N ARG A 77 7.77 2.20 17.01
CA ARG A 77 7.33 1.44 18.19
C ARG A 77 7.49 -0.07 18.05
N TRP A 78 7.64 -0.57 16.83
CA TRP A 78 8.00 -1.96 16.57
C TRP A 78 8.57 -2.10 15.16
N VAL A 79 9.42 -3.12 14.98
CA VAL A 79 10.01 -3.51 13.69
C VAL A 79 10.04 -5.03 13.61
N VAL A 80 9.62 -5.58 12.47
CA VAL A 80 9.75 -6.99 12.13
C VAL A 80 10.20 -7.06 10.68
N ASP A 81 11.44 -7.48 10.45
CA ASP A 81 12.13 -7.40 9.16
C ASP A 81 12.09 -5.98 8.56
N ARG A 82 11.33 -5.81 7.47
CA ARG A 82 11.09 -4.54 6.77
C ARG A 82 9.74 -3.91 7.11
N ARG A 83 8.98 -4.51 8.02
CA ARG A 83 7.71 -3.98 8.50
C ARG A 83 7.94 -3.18 9.77
N PHE A 84 7.16 -2.13 9.93
CA PHE A 84 7.28 -1.23 11.06
C PHE A 84 5.91 -0.77 11.55
N GLY A 85 5.86 -0.29 12.77
CA GLY A 85 4.80 0.61 13.22
C GLY A 85 5.38 1.84 13.88
N ILE A 86 4.79 2.98 13.55
CA ILE A 86 5.18 4.30 14.04
C ILE A 86 3.98 4.89 14.76
N GLU A 87 4.25 5.42 15.95
CA GLU A 87 3.36 6.30 16.69
C GLU A 87 3.66 7.74 16.26
N THR A 88 2.64 8.51 15.93
CA THR A 88 2.78 9.88 15.43
C THR A 88 2.55 10.90 16.52
N ASP A 89 3.31 12.00 16.47
CA ASP A 89 3.19 13.11 17.42
C ASP A 89 1.95 13.97 17.15
N ALA A 90 1.44 13.92 15.91
CA ALA A 90 0.23 14.60 15.49
C ALA A 90 -0.82 13.58 15.03
N GLU A 91 -2.09 13.99 15.11
CA GLU A 91 -3.20 13.17 14.67
C GLU A 91 -3.21 12.99 13.15
N ILE A 92 -3.49 11.77 12.73
CA ILE A 92 -3.77 11.41 11.35
C ILE A 92 -5.28 11.37 11.19
N PHE A 93 -5.79 12.02 10.14
CA PHE A 93 -7.18 11.90 9.74
C PHE A 93 -7.26 10.92 8.57
N PRO A 94 -7.66 9.64 8.77
CA PRO A 94 -7.63 8.65 7.70
C PRO A 94 -8.45 9.08 6.48
N GLY A 95 -9.54 9.83 6.66
CA GLY A 95 -10.35 10.38 5.56
C GLY A 95 -9.57 11.30 4.59
N ARG A 96 -8.47 11.91 5.03
CA ARG A 96 -7.60 12.76 4.20
C ARG A 96 -6.56 11.99 3.41
N LEU A 97 -6.21 10.78 3.83
CA LEU A 97 -5.27 9.92 3.11
C LEU A 97 -5.88 9.51 1.77
N ARG A 98 -5.31 10.03 0.68
CA ARG A 98 -5.61 9.57 -0.67
C ARG A 98 -4.98 8.19 -0.85
N ALA A 99 -5.79 7.22 -1.28
CA ALA A 99 -5.25 5.93 -1.70
C ALA A 99 -4.32 6.14 -2.89
N ALA A 100 -3.35 5.25 -3.08
CA ALA A 100 -2.40 5.30 -4.20
C ALA A 100 -3.05 4.97 -5.57
N HIS A 101 -4.27 5.46 -5.81
CA HIS A 101 -4.91 5.44 -7.11
C HIS A 101 -4.41 6.65 -7.91
N GLY A 102 -3.25 6.47 -8.53
CA GLY A 102 -2.97 6.96 -9.88
C GLY A 102 -2.97 8.47 -10.15
N ASP A 103 -2.77 9.34 -9.17
CA ASP A 103 -2.47 10.74 -9.48
C ASP A 103 -1.11 11.14 -8.89
N GLU A 104 -0.21 11.48 -9.81
CA GLU A 104 1.11 12.07 -9.62
C GLU A 104 2.11 11.30 -8.73
N LEU A 105 2.39 10.05 -9.10
CA LEU A 105 3.72 9.48 -8.85
C LEU A 105 4.67 10.09 -9.88
N VAL A 106 5.39 11.15 -9.52
CA VAL A 106 6.58 11.55 -10.29
C VAL A 106 7.64 10.47 -10.04
N ALA A 107 7.60 9.43 -10.87
CA ALA A 107 8.71 8.49 -10.98
C ALA A 107 9.90 9.24 -11.57
N ALA A 108 11.09 9.00 -11.01
CA ALA A 108 12.36 9.52 -11.55
C ALA A 108 12.62 9.11 -13.02
N ASP A 109 11.81 8.19 -13.57
CA ASP A 109 11.81 7.73 -14.96
C ASP A 109 10.82 8.46 -15.88
N SER A 110 10.55 9.75 -15.65
CA SER A 110 9.73 10.59 -16.56
C SER A 110 10.39 10.85 -17.93
N ARG A 111 11.25 9.94 -18.42
CA ARG A 111 11.86 9.93 -19.75
C ARG A 111 11.59 8.66 -20.55
N ALA A 112 10.77 7.72 -20.06
CA ALA A 112 10.38 6.55 -20.85
C ALA A 112 8.95 6.75 -21.40
N ASP A 113 8.85 7.31 -22.60
CA ASP A 113 7.62 7.30 -23.40
C ASP A 113 7.28 5.84 -23.77
N PHE A 114 6.49 5.17 -22.93
CA PHE A 114 5.99 3.84 -23.28
C PHE A 114 4.85 3.98 -24.28
N GLN A 115 5.13 3.70 -25.56
CA GLN A 115 4.10 3.65 -26.59
C GLN A 115 3.44 2.26 -26.59
N ILE A 116 2.14 2.21 -26.30
CA ILE A 116 1.34 0.98 -26.45
C ILE A 116 1.26 0.65 -27.95
N MET A 117 2.00 -0.37 -28.40
CA MET A 117 1.87 -0.85 -29.77
C MET A 117 0.58 -1.67 -29.91
N PRO A 118 -0.27 -1.38 -30.91
CA PRO A 118 -1.42 -2.23 -31.20
C PRO A 118 -0.93 -3.64 -31.56
N PRO A 119 -1.68 -4.69 -31.19
CA PRO A 119 -1.31 -6.06 -31.53
C PRO A 119 -1.14 -6.17 -33.05
N PRO A 120 -0.07 -6.82 -33.54
CA PRO A 120 0.13 -6.99 -34.97
C PRO A 120 -1.05 -7.78 -35.54
N LYS A 121 -1.74 -7.22 -36.53
CA LYS A 121 -2.83 -7.87 -37.25
C LYS A 121 -2.25 -8.90 -38.22
N VAL A 122 -1.67 -9.98 -37.70
CA VAL A 122 -1.30 -11.12 -38.54
C VAL A 122 -2.54 -12.00 -38.65
N SER A 123 -3.16 -12.02 -39.83
CA SER A 123 -4.12 -13.09 -40.14
C SER A 123 -3.35 -14.40 -40.24
N ALA A 124 -3.43 -15.22 -39.20
CA ALA A 124 -2.89 -16.57 -39.24
C ALA A 124 -3.75 -17.44 -40.18
N TRP A 125 -3.53 -17.31 -41.49
CA TRP A 125 -4.02 -18.29 -42.45
C TRP A 125 -3.29 -19.61 -42.16
N ARG A 126 -4.04 -20.60 -41.67
CA ARG A 126 -3.55 -21.97 -41.48
C ARG A 126 -3.92 -22.77 -42.73
N PRO A 127 -2.96 -23.27 -43.54
CA PRO A 127 -3.26 -24.17 -44.63
C PRO A 127 -3.82 -25.48 -44.06
N GLY A 128 -5.02 -25.90 -44.49
CA GLY A 128 -5.58 -27.22 -44.16
C GLY A 128 -6.97 -27.23 -43.49
N LEU A 129 -7.57 -26.09 -43.18
CA LEU A 129 -8.96 -26.07 -42.72
C LEU A 129 -9.90 -26.08 -43.93
N LEU A 130 -10.44 -27.26 -44.25
CA LEU A 130 -11.46 -27.42 -45.28
C LEU A 130 -12.67 -26.54 -44.97
N GLN A 131 -12.95 -25.59 -45.88
CA GLN A 131 -14.22 -24.89 -45.95
C GLN A 131 -15.32 -25.91 -46.25
N THR A 132 -16.15 -26.25 -45.27
CA THR A 132 -17.47 -26.81 -45.54
C THR A 132 -18.39 -25.65 -45.92
N GLN A 133 -18.72 -25.57 -47.21
CA GLN A 133 -19.79 -24.72 -47.74
C GLN A 133 -21.18 -25.21 -47.27
N PRO A 134 -22.22 -24.35 -47.37
CA PRO A 134 -23.43 -24.41 -46.55
C PRO A 134 -24.52 -25.29 -47.17
N LEU A 135 -25.42 -25.85 -46.33
CA LEU A 135 -26.67 -26.48 -46.78
C LEU A 135 -27.90 -25.74 -46.24
N PRO A 136 -29.01 -25.66 -47.02
CA PRO A 136 -30.10 -24.71 -46.84
C PRO A 136 -31.35 -25.32 -46.15
N GLY A 137 -32.21 -24.44 -45.61
CA GLY A 137 -33.58 -24.76 -45.13
C GLY A 137 -33.62 -25.28 -43.68
N HIS A 138 -34.55 -24.90 -42.80
CA HIS A 138 -35.87 -24.29 -42.91
C HIS A 138 -36.18 -23.51 -41.63
N TYR A 139 -36.81 -22.34 -41.76
CA TYR A 139 -37.42 -21.62 -40.64
C TYR A 139 -38.79 -22.20 -40.32
N GLY A 140 -38.96 -22.77 -39.12
CA GLY A 140 -40.26 -23.05 -38.52
C GLY A 140 -40.86 -21.78 -37.91
N ARG A 141 -42.07 -21.45 -38.34
CA ARG A 141 -42.88 -20.26 -38.04
C ARG A 141 -43.25 -20.09 -36.56
N LYS A 142 -43.50 -18.83 -36.18
CA LYS A 142 -44.33 -18.44 -35.03
C LYS A 142 -45.81 -18.82 -35.25
N GLY A 143 -46.46 -19.21 -34.15
CA GLY A 143 -47.90 -19.40 -33.97
C GLY A 143 -48.14 -19.84 -32.53
#